data_AF-A0A1Q2MHA6-F1
#
_entry.id   AF-A0A1Q2MHA6-F1
#
_cell.length_a   1.000
_cell.length_b   1.000
_cell.length_c   1.000
_cell.angle_alpha   90.00
_cell.angle_beta   90.00
_cell.angle_gamma   90.00
#
_symmetry.space_group_name_H-M   'P 1'
#
loop_
_entity.id
_entity.type
_entity.pdbx_description
1 polymer ?
#
loop_
_entity_poly.entity_id
_entity_poly.type
_entity_poly.pdbx_seq_one_letter_code
_entity_poly.pdbx_strand_id
1 'polypeptide(L)'
;MKKTKKAIKLLEKIAKIERMERGKICQMKNRQHFNHQTWKNGANVVRYVPKDELEALQADIDSYNQFMDLVQQYADEIIRITRLERKNNRKA
;
A
#
# COMPACT_ATOMS: atom_id res chain seq x y z
N MET A 1 2.25 8.06 24.99
CA MET A 1 2.05 9.20 24.07
C MET A 1 0.69 9.07 23.39
N LYS A 2 -0.18 10.08 23.47
CA LYS A 2 -1.46 10.07 22.72
C LYS A 2 -1.15 10.32 21.23
N LYS A 3 -1.71 9.49 20.35
CA LYS A 3 -1.57 9.67 18.88
C LYS A 3 -2.18 11.01 18.47
N THR A 4 -1.58 11.71 17.50
CA THR A 4 -2.17 12.94 16.97
C THR A 4 -3.49 12.64 16.27
N LYS A 5 -4.38 13.63 16.19
CA LYS A 5 -5.64 13.52 15.43
C LYS A 5 -5.38 13.10 13.98
N LYS A 6 -4.28 13.57 13.37
CA LYS A 6 -3.85 13.17 12.03
C LYS A 6 -3.51 11.68 11.96
N ALA A 7 -2.70 11.18 12.90
CA ALA A 7 -2.35 9.77 12.97
C ALA A 7 -3.58 8.86 13.16
N ILE A 8 -4.55 9.28 13.99
CA ILE A 8 -5.81 8.54 14.18
C ILE A 8 -6.61 8.48 12.87
N LYS A 9 -6.82 9.62 12.19
CA LYS A 9 -7.53 9.66 10.91
C LYS A 9 -6.86 8.82 9.81
N LEU A 10 -5.53 8.75 9.79
CA LEU A 10 -4.80 7.90 8.86
C LEU A 10 -5.07 6.42 9.14
N LEU A 11 -5.04 5.99 10.41
CA LEU A 11 -5.38 4.61 10.80
C LEU A 11 -6.83 4.25 10.44
N GLU A 12 -7.78 5.17 10.63
CA GLU A 12 -9.18 4.97 10.22
C GLU A 12 -9.32 4.77 8.70
N LYS A 13 -8.55 5.50 7.89
CA LYS A 13 -8.54 5.32 6.43
C LYS A 13 -7.91 4.00 6.03
N ILE A 14 -6.78 3.64 6.66
CA ILE A 14 -6.09 2.36 6.43
C ILE A 14 -7.03 1.19 6.71
N ALA A 15 -7.78 1.26 7.82
CA ALA A 15 -8.70 0.19 8.23
C ALA A 15 -9.92 0.01 7.31
N LYS A 16 -10.25 1.01 6.46
CA LYS A 16 -11.36 0.92 5.50
C LYS A 16 -11.00 0.20 4.20
N ILE A 17 -9.72 -0.12 3.99
CA ILE A 17 -9.27 -0.84 2.80
C ILE A 17 -9.38 -2.34 3.10
N GLU A 18 -10.39 -2.99 2.55
CA GLU A 18 -10.74 -4.39 2.87
C GLU A 18 -10.16 -5.41 1.89
N ARG A 19 -9.81 -4.97 0.68
CA ARG A 19 -9.25 -5.82 -0.37
C ARG A 19 -7.98 -5.21 -0.93
N MET A 20 -7.00 -6.06 -1.18
CA MET A 20 -5.68 -5.66 -1.66
C MET A 20 -5.03 -6.81 -2.41
N GLU A 21 -4.31 -6.47 -3.48
CA GLU A 21 -3.39 -7.38 -4.14
C GLU A 21 -2.09 -6.64 -4.48
N ARG A 22 -0.95 -7.32 -4.38
CA ARG A 22 0.34 -6.77 -4.76
C ARG A 22 0.61 -7.06 -6.23
N GLY A 23 1.29 -6.14 -6.91
CA GLY A 23 1.89 -6.42 -8.22
C GLY A 23 1.36 -5.53 -9.31
N LYS A 24 1.43 -6.03 -10.55
CA LYS A 24 1.01 -5.30 -11.74
C LYS A 24 0.39 -6.24 -12.75
N ILE A 25 -0.65 -5.77 -13.44
CA ILE A 25 -1.23 -6.47 -14.58
C ILE A 25 -0.64 -5.93 -15.89
N CYS A 26 -0.27 -6.85 -16.78
CA CYS A 26 0.30 -6.55 -18.09
C CYS A 26 -0.42 -7.39 -19.15
N GLN A 27 -0.93 -6.76 -20.20
CA GLN A 27 -1.51 -7.50 -21.34
C GLN A 27 -0.41 -8.19 -22.15
N MET A 28 -0.61 -9.46 -22.48
CA MET A 28 0.27 -10.16 -23.41
C MET A 28 -0.09 -9.82 -24.86
N LYS A 29 0.92 -9.49 -25.68
CA LYS A 29 0.71 -9.33 -27.13
C LYS A 29 0.15 -10.64 -27.72
N ASN A 30 -0.88 -10.51 -28.55
CA ASN A 30 -1.52 -11.60 -29.29
C ASN A 30 -2.18 -12.70 -28.42
N ARG A 31 -2.56 -12.41 -27.18
CA ARG A 31 -3.31 -13.34 -26.31
C ARG A 31 -4.50 -12.66 -25.63
N GLN A 32 -5.54 -13.43 -25.35
CA GLN A 32 -6.71 -12.96 -24.59
C GLN A 32 -6.47 -12.89 -23.07
N HIS A 33 -5.32 -13.37 -22.59
CA HIS A 33 -4.98 -13.44 -21.17
C HIS A 33 -4.04 -12.29 -20.75
N PHE A 34 -4.11 -11.94 -19.48
CA PHE A 34 -3.25 -10.94 -18.84
C PHE A 34 -2.25 -11.64 -17.93
N ASN A 35 -1.06 -11.05 -17.81
CA ASN A 35 -0.06 -11.46 -16.83
C ASN A 35 -0.22 -10.62 -15.57
N HIS A 36 -0.45 -11.25 -14.44
CA HIS A 36 -0.29 -10.64 -13.13
C HIS A 36 1.10 -10.97 -12.59
N GLN A 37 1.92 -9.95 -12.38
CA GLN A 37 3.33 -10.04 -12.00
C GLN A 37 3.54 -9.53 -10.58
N THR A 38 4.19 -10.33 -9.72
CA THR A 38 4.43 -10.02 -8.31
C THR A 38 5.88 -10.34 -7.93
N TRP A 39 6.53 -9.51 -7.11
CA TRP A 39 7.79 -9.89 -6.47
C TRP A 39 7.49 -10.74 -5.23
N LYS A 40 8.01 -11.97 -5.20
CA LYS A 40 7.95 -12.83 -4.02
C LYS A 40 9.30 -13.51 -3.82
N ASN A 41 9.86 -13.44 -2.61
CA ASN A 41 11.15 -14.07 -2.26
C ASN A 41 12.31 -13.67 -3.19
N GLY A 42 12.34 -12.44 -3.71
CA GLY A 42 13.34 -12.01 -4.68
C GLY A 42 13.24 -12.72 -6.04
N ALA A 43 12.13 -13.41 -6.34
CA ALA A 43 11.76 -14.03 -7.63
C ALA A 43 10.47 -13.38 -8.23
N ASN A 44 10.48 -13.00 -9.53
CA ASN A 44 9.30 -12.40 -10.17
C ASN A 44 8.38 -13.55 -10.52
N VAL A 45 7.20 -13.56 -9.91
CA VAL A 45 6.21 -14.61 -10.07
C VAL A 45 5.10 -14.09 -10.95
N VAL A 46 4.84 -14.80 -12.04
CA VAL A 46 3.84 -14.44 -13.04
C VAL A 46 2.73 -15.49 -13.04
N ARG A 47 1.48 -15.05 -12.98
CA ARG A 47 0.30 -15.90 -13.22
C ARG A 47 -0.57 -15.31 -14.33
N TYR A 48 -1.25 -16.18 -15.07
CA TYR A 48 -2.24 -15.75 -16.06
C TYR A 48 -3.56 -15.39 -15.38
N VAL A 49 -4.20 -14.34 -15.88
CA VAL A 49 -5.47 -13.83 -15.38
C VAL A 49 -6.43 -13.71 -16.57
N PRO A 50 -7.64 -14.27 -16.47
CA PRO A 50 -8.65 -14.13 -17.50
C PRO A 50 -9.25 -12.71 -17.50
N LYS A 51 -9.90 -12.33 -18.60
CA LYS A 51 -10.34 -10.94 -18.82
C LYS A 51 -11.45 -10.50 -17.85
N ASP A 52 -12.30 -11.42 -17.43
CA ASP A 52 -13.38 -11.21 -16.48
C ASP A 52 -12.90 -10.89 -15.06
N GLU A 53 -11.71 -11.36 -14.67
CA GLU A 53 -11.10 -11.03 -13.37
C GLU A 53 -10.31 -9.70 -13.39
N LEU A 54 -10.05 -9.12 -14.57
CA LEU A 54 -9.11 -8.02 -14.76
C LEU A 54 -9.47 -6.78 -13.93
N GLU A 55 -10.73 -6.36 -13.99
CA GLU A 55 -11.19 -5.13 -13.33
C GLU A 55 -11.12 -5.24 -11.81
N ALA A 56 -11.61 -6.35 -11.26
CA ALA A 56 -11.55 -6.62 -9.83
C ALA A 56 -10.10 -6.70 -9.33
N LEU A 57 -9.23 -7.38 -10.08
CA LEU A 57 -7.82 -7.49 -9.72
C LEU A 57 -7.10 -6.14 -9.78
N GLN A 58 -7.41 -5.31 -10.77
CA GLN A 58 -6.83 -3.97 -10.87
C GLN A 58 -7.28 -3.09 -9.69
N ALA A 59 -8.56 -3.15 -9.30
CA ALA A 59 -9.07 -2.43 -8.13
C ALA A 59 -8.39 -2.88 -6.82
N ASP A 60 -8.13 -4.18 -6.66
CA ASP A 60 -7.40 -4.72 -5.52
C ASP A 60 -5.93 -4.23 -5.51
N ILE A 61 -5.29 -4.10 -6.68
CA ILE A 61 -3.93 -3.52 -6.81
C ILE A 61 -3.90 -2.04 -6.46
N ASP A 62 -4.86 -1.27 -6.95
CA ASP A 62 -4.94 0.17 -6.68
C ASP A 62 -5.21 0.42 -5.18
N SER A 63 -6.03 -0.41 -4.56
CA SER A 63 -6.28 -0.40 -3.11
C SER A 63 -5.03 -0.69 -2.29
N TYR A 64 -4.20 -1.65 -2.74
CA TYR A 64 -2.89 -1.90 -2.11
C TYR A 64 -1.96 -0.70 -2.21
N ASN A 65 -1.90 -0.04 -3.37
CA ASN A 65 -1.07 1.16 -3.55
C ASN A 65 -1.52 2.29 -2.62
N GLN A 66 -2.84 2.53 -2.56
CA GLN A 66 -3.42 3.51 -1.63
C GLN A 66 -3.10 3.17 -0.16
N PHE A 67 -3.19 1.88 0.21
CA PHE A 67 -2.84 1.43 1.56
C PHE A 67 -1.39 1.76 1.89
N MET A 68 -0.46 1.47 0.98
CA MET A 68 0.97 1.74 1.17
C MET A 68 1.24 3.24 1.35
N ASP A 69 0.61 4.09 0.56
CA ASP A 69 0.71 5.55 0.68
C ASP A 69 0.20 6.06 2.03
N LEU A 70 -0.93 5.53 2.50
CA LEU A 70 -1.49 5.90 3.81
C LEU A 70 -0.60 5.44 4.97
N VAL A 71 -0.04 4.23 4.88
CA VAL A 71 0.91 3.70 5.87
C VAL A 71 2.18 4.56 5.91
N GLN A 72 2.71 4.97 4.76
CA GLN A 72 3.87 5.86 4.68
C GLN A 72 3.56 7.20 5.36
N GLN A 73 2.42 7.83 5.04
CA GLN A 73 2.00 9.08 5.69
C GLN A 73 1.84 8.94 7.21
N TYR A 74 1.34 7.80 7.68
CA TYR A 74 1.24 7.52 9.09
C TYR A 74 2.64 7.42 9.73
N ALA A 75 3.55 6.67 9.12
CA ALA A 75 4.92 6.53 9.58
C ALA A 75 5.62 7.89 9.67
N ASP A 76 5.50 8.72 8.63
CA ASP A 76 6.09 10.06 8.59
C ASP A 76 5.58 10.97 9.72
N GLU A 77 4.28 10.90 10.02
CA GLU A 77 3.69 11.67 11.12
C GLU A 77 4.25 11.23 12.48
N ILE A 78 4.38 9.91 12.71
CA ILE A 78 4.97 9.39 13.95
C ILE A 78 6.47 9.74 14.05
N ILE A 79 7.22 9.63 12.95
CA ILE A 79 8.64 10.03 12.90
C ILE A 79 8.79 11.52 13.23
N ARG A 80 7.94 12.38 12.66
CA ARG A 80 7.95 13.81 12.92
C ARG A 80 7.75 14.13 14.41
N ILE A 81 6.74 13.51 15.04
CA ILE A 81 6.43 13.71 16.46
C ILE A 81 7.61 13.25 17.32
N THR A 82 8.10 12.03 17.10
CA THR A 82 9.18 11.45 17.92
C THR A 82 10.50 12.21 17.76
N ARG A 83 10.79 12.78 16.58
CA ARG A 83 11.94 13.68 16.38
C ARG A 83 11.80 14.99 17.17
N LEU A 84 10.60 15.58 17.21
CA LEU A 84 10.34 16.81 17.96
C LEU A 84 10.53 16.58 19.47
N GLU A 85 10.02 15.47 20.00
CA GLU A 85 10.20 15.09 21.40
C GLU A 85 11.68 14.94 21.76
N ARG A 86 12.45 14.20 20.95
CA ARG A 86 13.90 14.06 21.16
C ARG A 86 14.64 15.40 21.16
N LYS A 87 14.21 16.36 20.31
CA LYS A 87 14.80 17.70 20.27
C LYS A 87 14.48 18.52 21.52
N ASN A 88 13.24 18.45 22.00
CA ASN A 88 12.82 19.17 23.20
C ASN A 88 13.52 18.63 24.45
N ASN A 89 13.68 17.31 24.55
CA ASN A 89 14.38 16.67 25.67
C ASN A 89 15.88 16.94 25.70
N ARG A 90 16.50 17.38 24.59
CA ARG A 90 17.91 17.81 24.55
C ARG A 90 18.10 19.27 24.96
N LYS A 91 17.03 20.05 25.03
CA LYS A 91 17.04 21.48 25.36
C LYS A 91 16.61 21.76 26.80
N ALA A 92 16.04 20.76 27.48
CA ALA A 92 15.75 20.76 28.91
C ALA A 92 16.95 20.16 29.65
#